data_AF-A0A7C6MEJ7-F1
#
_entry.id   AF-A0A7C6MEJ7-F1
#
_cell.length_a   1.000
_cell.length_b   1.000
_cell.length_c   1.000
_cell.angle_alpha   90.00
_cell.angle_beta   90.00
_cell.angle_gamma   90.00
#
_symmetry.space_group_name_H-M   'P 1'
#
loop_
_entity.id
_entity.type
_entity.pdbx_description
1 polymer ?
#
loop_
_entity_poly.entity_id
_entity_poly.type
_entity_poly.pdbx_seq_one_letter_code
_entity_poly.pdbx_strand_id
1 'polypeptide(L)'
;MATPYQTPYQQAPRRGNLPLGILLGVIVGAIVVALAWFAFVGDPDSATPAPTPSQTQPIESPTPDESPSPEPSPDAESPSPTPTETADESPTPTPEPSETESAPPEGIVTELPTGTWVTVLDSLPQGSVSAEQAVARAEQLAKPGHEVIVIDTNRFEGLNRNYWAVVIPGAESRAASNDVCRDIGMAVGDTCYPREVKGPR
;
A
#
# COMPACT_ATOMS: atom_id res chain seq x y z
N MET A 1 24.54 11.87 76.17
CA MET A 1 23.61 11.68 75.04
C MET A 1 24.48 11.72 73.78
N ALA A 2 24.71 10.55 73.17
CA ALA A 2 25.74 10.35 72.16
C ALA A 2 25.13 10.44 70.75
N THR A 3 25.72 11.28 69.91
CA THR A 3 25.40 11.46 68.49
C THR A 3 25.94 10.26 67.69
N PRO A 4 25.15 9.60 66.82
CA PRO A 4 25.69 8.57 65.93
C PRO A 4 26.53 9.18 64.81
N TYR A 5 27.70 8.58 64.57
CA TYR A 5 28.63 8.89 63.49
C TYR A 5 27.97 8.65 62.11
N GLN A 6 27.98 9.67 61.25
CA GLN A 6 27.71 9.51 59.82
C GLN A 6 28.95 8.95 59.13
N THR A 7 28.80 7.78 58.50
CA THR A 7 29.78 7.22 57.56
C THR A 7 29.74 7.99 56.24
N PRO A 8 30.87 8.49 55.70
CA PRO A 8 30.89 9.13 54.40
C PRO A 8 30.69 8.09 53.29
N TYR A 9 29.68 8.31 52.44
CA TYR A 9 29.47 7.55 51.22
C TYR A 9 30.69 7.69 50.30
N GLN A 10 31.44 6.61 50.15
CA GLN A 10 32.40 6.43 49.06
C GLN A 10 31.63 6.46 47.73
N GLN A 11 31.78 7.54 46.96
CA GLN A 11 31.33 7.56 45.58
C GLN A 11 32.22 6.61 44.76
N ALA A 12 31.63 5.57 44.19
CA ALA A 12 32.32 4.67 43.28
C ALA A 12 32.83 5.44 42.05
N PRO A 13 34.05 5.16 41.55
CA PRO A 13 34.57 5.80 40.36
C PRO A 13 33.71 5.43 39.15
N ARG A 14 33.05 6.43 38.55
CA ARG A 14 32.34 6.29 37.27
C ARG A 14 33.34 5.92 36.18
N ARG A 15 33.38 4.64 35.78
CA ARG A 15 33.96 4.21 34.51
C ARG A 15 33.16 4.87 33.38
N GLY A 16 33.72 5.93 32.80
CA GLY A 16 33.14 6.61 31.64
C GLY A 16 33.16 5.71 30.42
N ASN A 17 31.98 5.51 29.81
CA ASN A 17 31.84 4.85 28.52
C ASN A 17 32.34 5.77 27.39
N LEU A 18 33.67 5.80 27.24
CA LEU A 18 34.38 6.50 26.16
C LEU A 18 33.85 6.21 24.73
N PRO A 19 33.37 4.99 24.36
CA PRO A 19 32.91 4.76 22.98
C PRO A 19 31.59 5.47 22.65
N LEU A 20 30.76 5.80 23.65
CA LEU A 20 29.47 6.46 23.41
C LEU A 20 29.64 7.94 23.06
N GLY A 21 30.61 8.62 23.69
CA GLY A 21 30.91 10.03 23.40
C GLY A 21 31.46 10.25 21.98
N ILE A 22 32.25 9.30 21.49
CA ILE A 22 32.83 9.35 20.13
C ILE A 22 31.73 9.18 19.08
N LEU A 23 30.83 8.21 19.25
CA LEU A 23 29.74 7.97 18.30
C LEU A 23 28.80 9.19 18.20
N LEU A 24 28.46 9.79 19.33
CA LEU A 24 27.56 10.94 19.38
C LEU A 24 28.21 12.19 18.74
N GLY A 25 29.52 12.38 18.95
CA GLY A 25 30.28 13.45 18.29
C GLY A 25 30.32 13.32 16.76
N VAL A 26 30.47 12.10 16.23
CA VAL A 26 30.49 11.85 14.78
C VAL A 26 29.13 12.13 14.14
N ILE A 27 28.02 11.73 14.78
CA ILE A 27 26.68 11.97 14.26
C ILE A 27 26.38 13.47 14.19
N VAL A 28 26.68 14.21 15.27
CA VAL A 28 26.46 15.66 15.30
C VAL A 28 27.33 16.36 14.25
N GLY A 29 28.59 15.96 14.10
CA GLY A 29 29.48 16.48 13.06
C GLY A 29 28.94 16.26 11.64
N ALA A 30 28.44 15.06 11.34
CA ALA A 30 27.89 14.73 10.03
C ALA A 30 26.62 15.56 9.70
N ILE A 31 25.74 15.79 10.68
CA ILE A 31 24.53 16.61 10.49
C ILE A 31 24.91 18.07 10.18
N VAL A 32 25.88 18.64 10.88
CA VAL A 32 26.33 20.03 10.61
C VAL A 32 26.93 20.17 9.21
N VAL A 33 27.72 19.20 8.76
CA VAL A 33 28.28 19.20 7.40
C VAL A 33 27.19 19.04 6.34
N ALA A 34 26.19 18.18 6.56
CA ALA A 34 25.09 17.98 5.62
C ALA A 34 24.21 19.24 5.49
N LEU A 35 23.91 19.91 6.61
CA LEU A 35 23.16 21.17 6.60
C LEU A 35 23.93 22.32 5.93
N ALA A 36 25.24 22.41 6.17
CA ALA A 36 26.09 23.39 5.50
C ALA A 36 26.16 23.18 3.99
N TRP A 37 26.19 21.92 3.52
CA TRP A 37 26.17 21.60 2.09
C TRP A 37 24.85 22.02 1.43
N PHE A 38 23.71 21.74 2.07
CA PHE A 38 22.40 22.12 1.56
C PHE A 38 22.22 23.64 1.46
N ALA A 39 22.81 24.40 2.38
CA ALA A 39 22.78 25.86 2.34
C ALA A 39 23.71 26.48 1.27
N PHE A 40 24.71 25.74 0.77
CA PHE A 40 25.71 26.28 -0.17
C PHE A 40 25.50 25.82 -1.63
N VAL A 41 24.73 24.75 -1.87
CA VAL A 41 24.49 24.19 -3.22
C VAL A 41 23.07 24.48 -3.75
N GLY A 42 22.20 25.09 -2.95
CA GLY A 42 20.88 25.54 -3.40
C GLY A 42 20.91 26.98 -3.94
N ASP A 43 21.04 27.15 -5.26
CA ASP A 43 20.74 28.41 -5.94
C ASP A 43 19.27 28.82 -5.72
N PRO A 44 18.98 29.99 -5.09
CA PRO A 44 17.61 30.44 -4.87
C PRO A 44 16.97 31.18 -6.08
N ASP A 45 17.59 31.22 -7.26
CA ASP A 45 17.18 32.14 -8.34
C ASP A 45 17.19 31.50 -9.75
N SER A 46 16.24 30.62 -10.04
CA SER A 46 15.84 30.34 -11.42
C SER A 46 14.33 30.15 -11.54
N ALA A 47 13.60 31.20 -11.20
CA ALA A 47 12.22 31.37 -11.62
C ALA A 47 12.19 31.71 -13.12
N THR A 48 12.22 30.70 -13.97
CA THR A 48 11.86 30.85 -15.39
C THR A 48 10.38 31.23 -15.46
N PRO A 49 10.00 32.33 -16.14
CA PRO A 49 8.60 32.72 -16.26
C PRO A 49 7.81 31.64 -17.02
N ALA A 50 6.65 31.27 -16.49
CA ALA A 50 5.75 30.29 -17.09
C ALA A 50 5.22 30.80 -18.45
N PRO A 51 5.16 29.95 -19.49
CA PRO A 51 4.59 30.34 -20.78
C PRO A 51 3.10 30.63 -20.66
N THR A 52 2.67 31.72 -21.28
CA THR A 52 1.27 32.16 -21.39
C THR A 52 0.40 31.05 -22.03
N PRO A 53 -0.76 30.69 -21.45
CA PRO A 53 -1.63 29.68 -22.03
C PRO A 53 -2.25 30.20 -23.34
N SER A 54 -2.02 29.47 -24.42
CA SER A 54 -2.73 29.66 -25.70
C SER A 54 -4.18 29.22 -25.51
N GLN A 55 -5.14 30.12 -25.72
CA GLN A 55 -6.56 29.77 -25.73
C GLN A 55 -6.84 28.86 -26.94
N THR A 56 -7.10 27.58 -26.68
CA THR A 56 -7.65 26.65 -27.68
C THR A 56 -9.11 27.00 -27.91
N GLN A 57 -9.46 27.29 -29.16
CA GLN A 57 -10.82 27.58 -29.59
C GLN A 57 -11.75 26.35 -29.44
N PRO A 58 -13.06 26.55 -29.30
CA PRO A 58 -14.03 25.46 -29.24
C PRO A 58 -14.03 24.67 -30.56
N ILE A 59 -13.75 23.37 -30.48
CA ILE A 59 -13.92 22.44 -31.59
C ILE A 59 -15.39 22.03 -31.63
N GLU A 60 -16.04 22.22 -32.78
CA GLU A 60 -17.42 21.82 -33.01
C GLU A 60 -17.61 20.30 -32.85
N SER A 61 -18.71 19.94 -32.20
CA SER A 61 -19.09 18.57 -31.87
C SER A 61 -19.38 17.77 -33.16
N PRO A 62 -18.73 16.61 -33.41
CA PRO A 62 -19.14 15.75 -34.50
C PRO A 62 -20.53 15.18 -34.24
N THR A 63 -21.35 15.16 -35.28
CA THR A 63 -22.69 14.60 -35.34
C THR A 63 -22.62 13.07 -35.15
N PRO A 64 -23.54 12.43 -34.42
CA PRO A 64 -23.56 10.97 -34.30
C PRO A 64 -23.97 10.35 -35.65
N ASP A 65 -23.07 9.59 -36.24
CA ASP A 65 -23.33 8.79 -37.44
C ASP A 65 -24.07 7.49 -37.07
N GLU A 66 -24.87 7.01 -38.01
CA GLU A 66 -26.02 6.16 -37.80
C GLU A 66 -25.69 4.71 -37.43
N SER A 67 -26.58 4.14 -36.61
CA SER A 67 -26.65 2.73 -36.21
C SER A 67 -26.82 1.80 -37.41
N PRO A 68 -25.90 0.84 -37.67
CA PRO A 68 -26.21 -0.25 -38.58
C PRO A 68 -27.12 -1.29 -37.89
N SER A 69 -28.26 -1.53 -38.55
CA SER A 69 -29.23 -2.58 -38.25
C SER A 69 -28.61 -3.98 -38.48
N PRO A 70 -28.72 -4.93 -37.53
CA PRO A 70 -28.28 -6.30 -37.79
C PRO A 70 -29.31 -7.06 -38.63
N GLU A 71 -28.84 -7.56 -39.77
CA GLU A 71 -29.52 -8.45 -40.71
C GLU A 71 -29.68 -9.86 -40.09
N PRO A 72 -30.86 -10.50 -40.14
CA PRO A 72 -31.03 -11.87 -39.65
C PRO A 72 -30.49 -12.88 -40.67
N SER A 73 -29.50 -13.69 -40.27
CA SER A 73 -29.04 -14.83 -41.05
C SER A 73 -29.81 -16.12 -40.67
N PRO A 74 -30.32 -16.89 -41.65
CA PRO A 74 -31.15 -18.07 -41.42
C PRO A 74 -30.36 -19.38 -41.20
N ASP A 75 -31.05 -20.28 -40.49
CA ASP A 75 -31.04 -21.75 -40.35
C ASP A 75 -29.91 -22.69 -40.83
N ALA A 76 -29.84 -23.79 -40.06
CA ALA A 76 -29.34 -25.15 -40.38
C ALA A 76 -27.81 -25.34 -40.22
N GLU A 77 -27.25 -26.39 -39.61
CA GLU A 77 -27.61 -27.82 -39.61
C GLU A 77 -27.05 -28.60 -38.38
N SER A 78 -27.74 -29.70 -38.04
CA SER A 78 -27.34 -30.78 -37.12
C SER A 78 -26.31 -31.70 -37.81
N PRO A 79 -25.28 -32.22 -37.10
CA PRO A 79 -25.46 -33.56 -36.52
C PRO A 79 -24.90 -33.71 -35.10
N SER A 80 -25.67 -34.45 -34.30
CA SER A 80 -25.30 -34.98 -32.98
C SER A 80 -24.39 -36.21 -33.11
N PRO A 81 -23.15 -36.19 -32.58
CA PRO A 81 -22.45 -37.41 -32.21
C PRO A 81 -22.82 -37.79 -30.77
N THR A 82 -23.45 -38.95 -30.61
CA THR A 82 -23.66 -39.62 -29.32
C THR A 82 -22.31 -40.07 -28.76
N PRO A 83 -21.80 -39.51 -27.64
CA PRO A 83 -20.65 -40.10 -26.96
C PRO A 83 -21.09 -41.36 -26.21
N THR A 84 -20.37 -42.46 -26.46
CA THR A 84 -20.45 -43.71 -25.70
C THR A 84 -19.93 -43.48 -24.28
N GLU A 85 -20.82 -43.55 -23.30
CA GLU A 85 -20.47 -43.55 -21.88
C GLU A 85 -19.63 -44.81 -21.58
N THR A 86 -18.34 -44.59 -21.28
CA THR A 86 -17.44 -45.62 -20.79
C THR A 86 -17.13 -45.34 -19.32
N ALA A 87 -17.56 -46.28 -18.48
CA ALA A 87 -17.07 -46.61 -17.16
C ALA A 87 -16.87 -45.47 -16.15
N ASP A 88 -17.89 -45.34 -15.31
CA ASP A 88 -17.85 -45.12 -13.86
C ASP A 88 -16.52 -45.55 -13.19
N GLU A 89 -15.58 -44.61 -13.07
CA GLU A 89 -14.61 -44.63 -11.98
C GLU A 89 -15.09 -43.60 -10.96
N SER A 90 -15.82 -44.08 -9.95
CA SER A 90 -16.15 -43.35 -8.74
C SER A 90 -14.89 -42.67 -8.18
N PRO A 91 -14.75 -41.33 -8.29
CA PRO A 91 -13.60 -40.65 -7.73
C PRO A 91 -13.67 -40.82 -6.22
N THR A 92 -12.61 -41.40 -5.65
CA THR A 92 -12.42 -41.38 -4.20
C THR A 92 -12.54 -39.93 -3.74
N PRO A 93 -13.41 -39.60 -2.76
CA PRO A 93 -13.54 -38.23 -2.29
C PRO A 93 -12.17 -37.78 -1.81
N THR A 94 -11.59 -36.82 -2.53
CA THR A 94 -10.43 -36.08 -2.04
C THR A 94 -10.88 -35.44 -0.73
N PRO A 95 -10.14 -35.61 0.38
CA PRO A 95 -10.53 -34.99 1.64
C PRO A 95 -10.67 -33.50 1.40
N GLU A 96 -11.90 -33.01 1.59
CA GLU A 96 -12.21 -31.60 1.66
C GLU A 96 -11.22 -30.97 2.64
N PRO A 97 -10.37 -30.02 2.23
CA PRO A 97 -9.50 -29.34 3.17
C PRO A 97 -10.42 -28.70 4.19
N SER A 98 -10.40 -29.24 5.41
CA SER A 98 -11.09 -28.65 6.53
C SER A 98 -10.55 -27.23 6.65
N GLU A 99 -11.37 -26.24 6.25
CA GLU A 99 -11.14 -24.83 6.50
C GLU A 99 -11.20 -24.63 8.01
N THR A 100 -10.15 -25.07 8.69
CA THR A 100 -9.83 -24.53 10.00
C THR A 100 -9.55 -23.07 9.71
N GLU A 101 -10.53 -22.23 10.03
CA GLU A 101 -10.42 -20.78 10.01
C GLU A 101 -9.29 -20.40 10.97
N SER A 102 -8.06 -20.49 10.46
CA SER A 102 -6.87 -20.02 11.16
C SER A 102 -7.06 -18.54 11.36
N ALA A 103 -6.81 -18.09 12.59
CA ALA A 103 -6.73 -16.68 12.88
C ALA A 103 -5.86 -15.99 11.81
N PRO A 104 -6.26 -14.79 11.34
CA PRO A 104 -5.49 -14.09 10.34
C PRO A 104 -4.05 -13.92 10.83
N PRO A 105 -3.04 -14.07 9.95
CA PRO A 105 -1.66 -13.87 10.32
C PRO A 105 -1.48 -12.47 10.92
N GLU A 106 -0.65 -12.37 11.96
CA GLU A 106 -0.43 -11.11 12.66
C GLU A 106 0.01 -10.01 11.67
N GLY A 107 -0.51 -8.80 11.85
CA GLY A 107 -0.22 -7.65 10.97
C GLY A 107 -1.05 -7.58 9.69
N ILE A 108 -1.94 -8.55 9.43
CA ILE A 108 -2.95 -8.44 8.37
C ILE A 108 -4.27 -7.92 8.95
N VAL A 109 -4.76 -6.84 8.37
CA VAL A 109 -6.05 -6.25 8.71
C VAL A 109 -7.16 -6.91 7.88
N THR A 110 -8.15 -7.46 8.56
CA THR A 110 -9.31 -8.14 7.96
C THR A 110 -10.61 -7.35 8.11
N GLU A 111 -10.57 -6.21 8.80
CA GLU A 111 -11.74 -5.35 9.03
C GLU A 111 -11.38 -3.88 8.76
N LEU A 112 -12.23 -3.20 8.00
CA LEU A 112 -12.14 -1.77 7.71
C LEU A 112 -13.55 -1.19 7.62
N PRO A 113 -13.77 0.08 7.99
CA PRO A 113 -15.10 0.68 7.90
C PRO A 113 -15.58 0.78 6.44
N THR A 114 -16.82 0.34 6.18
CA THR A 114 -17.46 0.46 4.86
C THR A 114 -17.60 1.93 4.43
N GLY A 115 -17.39 2.20 3.15
CA GLY A 115 -17.47 3.53 2.55
C GLY A 115 -16.22 4.38 2.76
N THR A 116 -15.17 3.83 3.39
CA THR A 116 -13.87 4.49 3.50
C THR A 116 -13.01 4.24 2.27
N TRP A 117 -12.06 5.14 2.04
CA TRP A 117 -11.06 5.02 1.00
C TRP A 117 -9.71 4.63 1.59
N VAL A 118 -9.02 3.73 0.88
CA VAL A 118 -7.64 3.34 1.14
C VAL A 118 -6.75 3.80 0.00
N THR A 119 -5.55 4.22 0.33
CA THR A 119 -4.51 4.57 -0.65
C THR A 119 -3.63 3.35 -0.85
N VAL A 120 -3.75 2.67 -1.98
CA VAL A 120 -2.97 1.46 -2.30
C VAL A 120 -1.58 1.87 -2.77
N LEU A 121 -0.56 1.37 -2.10
CA LEU A 121 0.86 1.62 -2.42
C LEU A 121 1.50 0.43 -3.15
N ASP A 122 1.01 -0.78 -2.88
CA ASP A 122 1.48 -2.00 -3.53
C ASP A 122 0.36 -3.06 -3.54
N SER A 123 0.41 -3.97 -4.52
CA SER A 123 -0.54 -5.07 -4.66
C SER A 123 0.23 -6.35 -4.90
N LEU A 124 0.34 -7.18 -3.85
CA LEU A 124 1.20 -8.35 -3.83
C LEU A 124 0.37 -9.62 -4.03
N PRO A 125 0.61 -10.43 -5.07
CA PRO A 125 -0.23 -11.59 -5.36
C PRO A 125 -0.04 -12.69 -4.31
N GLN A 126 -1.13 -13.09 -3.66
CA GLN A 126 -1.12 -14.06 -2.55
C GLN A 126 -0.61 -15.45 -2.96
N GLY A 127 -0.74 -15.81 -4.25
CA GLY A 127 -0.20 -17.06 -4.78
C GLY A 127 1.35 -17.10 -4.86
N SER A 128 2.02 -15.97 -4.65
CA SER A 128 3.48 -15.86 -4.75
C SER A 128 4.15 -15.11 -3.59
N VAL A 129 3.38 -14.39 -2.77
CA VAL A 129 3.85 -13.59 -1.64
C VAL A 129 3.12 -14.04 -0.38
N SER A 130 3.88 -14.38 0.67
CA SER A 130 3.30 -14.73 1.97
C SER A 130 2.78 -13.49 2.72
N ALA A 131 1.93 -13.69 3.71
CA ALA A 131 1.43 -12.60 4.56
C ALA A 131 2.58 -11.86 5.26
N GLU A 132 3.56 -12.59 5.78
CA GLU A 132 4.73 -12.02 6.46
C GLU A 132 5.59 -11.18 5.52
N GLN A 133 5.76 -11.62 4.26
CA GLN A 133 6.45 -10.84 3.24
C GLN A 133 5.70 -9.56 2.89
N ALA A 134 4.36 -9.61 2.85
CA ALA A 134 3.54 -8.44 2.63
C ALA A 134 3.65 -7.44 3.81
N VAL A 135 3.67 -7.92 5.06
CA VAL A 135 3.89 -7.08 6.24
C VAL A 135 5.27 -6.43 6.21
N ALA A 136 6.32 -7.19 5.90
CA ALA A 136 7.66 -6.63 5.73
C ALA A 136 7.72 -5.57 4.60
N ARG A 137 6.91 -5.73 3.55
CA ARG A 137 6.78 -4.74 2.48
C ARG A 137 6.08 -3.46 2.96
N ALA A 138 5.05 -3.56 3.79
CA ALA A 138 4.42 -2.41 4.42
C ALA A 138 5.42 -1.59 5.26
N GLU A 139 6.26 -2.26 6.05
CA GLU A 139 7.31 -1.60 6.84
C GLU A 139 8.31 -0.83 5.98
N GLN A 140 8.69 -1.37 4.81
CA GLN A 140 9.59 -0.68 3.87
C GLN A 140 8.95 0.56 3.24
N LEU A 141 7.63 0.56 3.07
CA LEU A 141 6.87 1.65 2.48
C LEU A 141 6.38 2.67 3.51
N ALA A 142 6.53 2.38 4.81
CA ALA A 142 6.15 3.28 5.89
C ALA A 142 6.83 4.65 5.75
N LYS A 143 6.03 5.71 5.90
CA LYS A 143 6.48 7.11 5.86
C LYS A 143 6.12 7.79 7.19
N PRO A 144 6.93 8.76 7.65
CA PRO A 144 6.57 9.55 8.83
C PRO A 144 5.18 10.17 8.67
N GLY A 145 4.32 10.00 9.68
CA GLY A 145 2.96 10.56 9.68
C GLY A 145 1.91 9.74 8.93
N HIS A 146 2.27 8.62 8.30
CA HIS A 146 1.33 7.75 7.60
C HIS A 146 1.46 6.31 8.09
N GLU A 147 0.37 5.77 8.63
CA GLU A 147 0.27 4.36 8.98
C GLU A 147 0.08 3.54 7.70
N VAL A 148 0.96 2.57 7.48
CA VAL A 148 0.88 1.62 6.37
C VAL A 148 0.54 0.25 6.94
N ILE A 149 -0.56 -0.32 6.47
CA ILE A 149 -1.04 -1.64 6.86
C ILE A 149 -1.14 -2.56 5.65
N VAL A 150 -1.31 -3.86 5.91
CA VAL A 150 -1.64 -4.85 4.89
C VAL A 150 -3.06 -5.32 5.09
N ILE A 151 -3.83 -5.40 4.00
CA ILE A 151 -5.17 -5.98 4.02
C ILE A 151 -5.26 -7.22 3.14
N ASP A 152 -6.03 -8.21 3.58
CA ASP A 152 -6.46 -9.35 2.75
C ASP A 152 -7.60 -8.89 1.83
N THR A 153 -7.32 -8.68 0.55
CA THR A 153 -8.33 -8.16 -0.38
C THR A 153 -9.48 -9.15 -0.66
N ASN A 154 -9.33 -10.43 -0.29
CA ASN A 154 -10.41 -11.40 -0.43
C ASN A 154 -11.58 -11.10 0.50
N ARG A 155 -11.31 -10.46 1.65
CA ARG A 155 -12.30 -10.11 2.67
C ARG A 155 -13.11 -8.86 2.36
N PHE A 156 -12.76 -8.11 1.31
CA PHE A 156 -13.39 -6.82 1.04
C PHE A 156 -13.97 -6.71 -0.37
N GLU A 157 -15.21 -6.22 -0.47
CA GLU A 157 -15.78 -5.76 -1.72
C GLU A 157 -15.14 -4.44 -2.19
N GLY A 158 -15.09 -4.24 -3.51
CA GLY A 158 -14.46 -3.06 -4.13
C GLY A 158 -12.95 -3.19 -4.39
N LEU A 159 -12.31 -4.22 -3.82
CA LEU A 159 -10.89 -4.53 -4.03
C LEU A 159 -10.67 -5.72 -4.98
N ASN A 160 -9.53 -5.73 -5.66
CA ASN A 160 -9.10 -6.83 -6.52
C ASN A 160 -8.76 -8.04 -5.66
N ARG A 161 -9.37 -9.19 -5.93
CA ARG A 161 -9.15 -10.45 -5.18
C ARG A 161 -7.75 -11.03 -5.38
N ASN A 162 -7.35 -11.90 -4.46
CA ASN A 162 -6.11 -12.67 -4.47
C ASN A 162 -4.83 -11.81 -4.29
N TYR A 163 -4.95 -10.69 -3.57
CA TYR A 163 -3.82 -9.82 -3.26
C TYR A 163 -3.70 -9.53 -1.75
N TRP A 164 -2.47 -9.39 -1.29
CA TRP A 164 -2.18 -8.55 -0.13
C TRP A 164 -2.04 -7.11 -0.64
N ALA A 165 -2.96 -6.23 -0.27
CA ALA A 165 -2.82 -4.82 -0.61
C ALA A 165 -2.08 -4.11 0.54
N VAL A 166 -0.99 -3.42 0.21
CA VAL A 166 -0.27 -2.56 1.13
C VAL A 166 -0.87 -1.16 1.01
N VAL A 167 -1.46 -0.65 2.07
CA VAL A 167 -2.33 0.54 2.02
C VAL A 167 -2.09 1.52 3.15
N ILE A 168 -2.41 2.79 2.90
CA ILE A 168 -2.67 3.80 3.94
C ILE A 168 -4.18 3.94 4.08
N PRO A 169 -4.78 3.58 5.23
CA PRO A 169 -6.23 3.63 5.43
C PRO A 169 -6.72 5.02 5.84
N GLY A 170 -8.04 5.18 5.94
CA GLY A 170 -8.67 6.31 6.63
C GLY A 170 -8.98 7.54 5.79
N ALA A 171 -8.84 7.48 4.46
CA ALA A 171 -9.26 8.58 3.61
C ALA A 171 -10.80 8.63 3.52
N GLU A 172 -11.38 9.83 3.65
CA GLU A 172 -12.84 10.02 3.60
C GLU A 172 -13.39 10.07 2.17
N SER A 173 -12.51 10.22 1.17
CA SER A 173 -12.89 10.32 -0.23
C SER A 173 -11.75 9.88 -1.16
N ARG A 174 -12.09 9.64 -2.43
CA ARG A 174 -11.10 9.42 -3.49
C ARG A 174 -10.08 10.56 -3.59
N ALA A 175 -10.55 11.81 -3.46
CA ALA A 175 -9.69 12.99 -3.55
C ALA A 175 -8.69 13.03 -2.38
N ALA A 176 -9.16 12.77 -1.15
CA ALA A 176 -8.31 12.70 0.03
C ALA A 176 -7.25 11.58 -0.09
N SER A 177 -7.60 10.42 -0.65
CA SER A 177 -6.62 9.36 -0.91
C SER A 177 -5.59 9.76 -1.99
N ASN A 178 -5.99 10.55 -3.00
CA ASN A 178 -5.04 11.14 -3.95
C ASN A 178 -4.15 12.22 -3.31
N ASP A 179 -4.63 12.95 -2.28
CA ASP A 179 -3.81 13.88 -1.49
C ASP A 179 -2.72 13.10 -0.75
N VAL A 180 -3.07 11.96 -0.12
CA VAL A 180 -2.09 11.08 0.56
C VAL A 180 -0.96 10.67 -0.37
N CYS A 181 -1.24 10.27 -1.62
CA CYS A 181 -0.20 9.94 -2.60
C CYS A 181 0.79 11.11 -2.79
N ARG A 182 0.28 12.33 -2.92
CA ARG A 182 1.11 13.53 -3.12
C ARG A 182 1.92 13.85 -1.87
N ASP A 183 1.32 13.71 -0.70
CA ASP A 183 1.98 13.97 0.59
C ASP A 183 3.16 13.03 0.84
N ILE A 184 3.05 11.76 0.43
CA ILE A 184 4.16 10.79 0.51
C ILE A 184 5.16 10.89 -0.65
N GLY A 185 5.01 11.90 -1.52
CA GLY A 185 5.91 12.14 -2.66
C GLY A 185 5.75 11.16 -3.82
N MET A 186 4.57 10.54 -3.95
CA MET A 186 4.26 9.61 -5.04
C MET A 186 3.27 10.23 -6.04
N ALA A 187 3.46 9.93 -7.32
CA ALA A 187 2.47 10.29 -8.33
C ALA A 187 1.23 9.40 -8.20
N VAL A 188 0.05 9.99 -8.36
CA VAL A 188 -1.21 9.23 -8.46
C VAL A 188 -1.19 8.45 -9.77
N GLY A 189 -1.40 7.14 -9.70
CA GLY A 189 -1.32 6.24 -10.85
C GLY A 189 -1.10 4.80 -10.41
N ASP A 190 -0.43 4.01 -11.25
CA ASP A 190 -0.30 2.56 -11.04
C ASP A 190 0.38 2.16 -9.73
N THR A 191 1.25 3.01 -9.19
CA THR A 191 2.01 2.76 -7.95
C THR A 191 1.41 3.41 -6.71
N CYS A 192 0.45 4.31 -6.86
CA CYS A 192 -0.27 4.92 -5.74
C CYS A 192 -1.66 5.32 -6.20
N TYR A 193 -2.70 4.60 -5.76
CA TYR A 193 -4.05 4.84 -6.24
C TYR A 193 -5.12 4.62 -5.18
N PRO A 194 -6.25 5.32 -5.29
CA PRO A 194 -7.35 5.22 -4.34
C PRO A 194 -8.23 4.00 -4.63
N ARG A 195 -8.70 3.32 -3.58
CA ARG A 195 -9.77 2.32 -3.66
C ARG A 195 -10.77 2.48 -2.53
N GLU A 196 -12.04 2.30 -2.84
CA GLU A 196 -13.13 2.32 -1.86
C GLU A 196 -13.32 0.92 -1.27
N VAL A 197 -13.46 0.86 0.05
CA VAL A 197 -13.87 -0.35 0.78
C VAL A 197 -15.39 -0.40 0.78
N LYS A 198 -15.99 -1.32 0.01
CA LYS A 198 -17.45 -1.42 -0.12
C LYS A 198 -18.11 -2.29 0.96
N GLY A 199 -17.30 -2.88 1.83
CA GLY A 199 -17.74 -3.70 2.96
C GLY A 199 -17.07 -5.07 2.96
N PRO A 200 -17.39 -5.91 3.96
CA PRO A 200 -16.93 -7.28 3.99
C PRO A 200 -17.56 -8.07 2.84
N ARG A 201 -16.86 -9.11 2.42
CA ARG A 201 -17.33 -10.06 1.42
C ARG A 201 -17.71 -11.39 2.06
#